data_AF-A0A091EMH3-F1
#
_entry.id   AF-A0A091EMH3-F1
#
_cell.length_a   1.000
_cell.length_b   1.000
_cell.length_c   1.000
_cell.angle_alpha   90.00
_cell.angle_beta   90.00
_cell.angle_gamma   90.00
#
_symmetry.space_group_name_H-M   'P 1'
#
loop_
_entity.id
_entity.type
_entity.pdbx_description
1 polymer ?
#
loop_
_entity_poly.entity_id
_entity_poly.type
_entity_poly.pdbx_seq_one_letter_code
_entity_poly.pdbx_strand_id
1 'polypeptide(L)'
;QAVGNQGAIYIKAPFSLGELQQWKNSIGKYRDNPERVAMRVEMAIKSQNPDWGDLNVMLDELLDKTEREMVNKAAISAIETQIATGNLQGSVNDIYPLANPNWDPKVPEQIEKLKRYQKWVIVELKCAVPKALNWARLYEIKQ
;
A
#
# COMPACT_ATOMS: atom_id res chain seq x y z
N GLN A 1 43.11 23.43 -3.85
CA GLN A 1 42.98 22.21 -4.68
C GLN A 1 41.76 21.46 -4.17
N ALA A 2 40.83 21.12 -5.08
CA ALA A 2 39.44 20.82 -4.76
C ALA A 2 39.23 19.58 -3.88
N VAL A 3 38.33 19.72 -2.90
CA VAL A 3 37.80 18.64 -2.05
C VAL A 3 36.85 17.81 -2.91
N GLY A 4 37.22 16.56 -3.18
CA GLY A 4 36.33 15.60 -3.82
C GLY A 4 35.21 15.22 -2.86
N ASN A 5 34.07 15.90 -2.99
CA ASN A 5 32.84 15.55 -2.29
C ASN A 5 32.34 14.20 -2.85
N GLN A 6 32.81 13.10 -2.28
CA GLN A 6 32.23 11.78 -2.54
C GLN A 6 30.83 11.79 -1.92
N GLY A 7 29.84 12.16 -2.74
CA GLY A 7 28.44 12.14 -2.36
C GLY A 7 28.11 10.78 -1.76
N ALA A 8 27.63 10.78 -0.52
CA ALA A 8 27.17 9.57 0.14
C ALA A 8 26.15 8.88 -0.77
N ILE A 9 26.49 7.70 -1.26
CA ILE A 9 25.55 6.83 -1.97
C ILE A 9 24.59 6.34 -0.90
N TYR A 10 23.41 6.95 -0.80
CA TYR A 10 22.32 6.43 0.02
C TYR A 10 21.78 5.17 -0.65
N ILE A 11 22.38 4.02 -0.32
CA ILE A 11 21.78 2.72 -0.63
C ILE A 11 20.53 2.62 0.26
N LYS A 12 19.36 2.84 -0.32
CA LYS A 12 18.09 2.59 0.36
C LYS A 12 17.95 1.08 0.51
N ALA A 13 18.16 0.58 1.73
CA ALA A 13 17.97 -0.83 2.04
C ALA A 13 16.47 -1.18 1.92
N PRO A 14 16.12 -2.37 1.39
CA PRO A 14 14.77 -2.88 1.49
C PRO A 14 14.41 -3.16 2.96
N PHE A 15 13.13 -3.17 3.29
CA PHE A 15 12.66 -3.60 4.60
C PHE A 15 12.99 -5.08 4.81
N SER A 16 13.44 -5.40 6.02
CA SER A 16 13.63 -6.78 6.45
C SER A 16 12.32 -7.40 6.93
N LEU A 17 12.22 -8.73 6.83
CA LEU A 17 11.09 -9.46 7.40
C LEU A 17 10.94 -9.20 8.91
N GLY A 18 12.05 -9.01 9.62
CA GLY A 18 12.06 -8.66 11.04
C GLY A 18 11.47 -7.28 11.34
N GLU A 19 11.66 -6.29 10.47
CA GLU A 19 11.02 -4.98 10.61
C GLU A 19 9.52 -5.06 10.36
N LEU A 20 9.09 -5.82 9.35
CA LEU A 20 7.65 -6.02 9.08
C LEU A 20 6.94 -6.71 10.25
N GLN A 21 7.55 -7.74 10.85
CA GLN A 21 7.03 -8.41 12.04
C GLN A 21 6.92 -7.45 13.23
N GLN A 22 7.92 -6.59 13.45
CA GLN A 22 7.86 -5.56 14.49
C GLN A 22 6.72 -4.57 14.23
N TRP A 23 6.51 -4.16 12.98
CA TRP A 23 5.41 -3.28 12.62
C TRP A 23 4.07 -3.93 12.87
N LYS A 24 3.87 -5.18 12.43
CA LYS A 24 2.66 -5.97 12.69
C LYS A 24 2.36 -6.04 14.18
N ASN A 25 3.36 -6.38 15.00
CA ASN A 25 3.22 -6.45 16.46
C ASN A 25 2.90 -5.09 17.11
N SER A 26 3.44 -3.99 16.57
CA SER A 26 3.20 -2.63 17.09
C SER A 26 1.85 -2.06 16.68
N ILE A 27 1.36 -2.40 15.48
CA ILE A 27 0.11 -1.87 14.94
C ILE A 27 -1.10 -2.65 15.46
N GLY A 28 -0.95 -3.97 15.64
CA GLY A 28 -2.06 -4.87 15.97
C GLY A 28 -2.83 -5.29 14.72
N LYS A 29 -4.09 -5.71 14.90
CA LYS A 29 -4.93 -6.15 13.78
C LYS A 29 -5.26 -4.97 12.87
N TYR A 30 -5.22 -5.20 11.56
CA TYR A 30 -5.49 -4.13 10.58
C TYR A 30 -6.89 -3.56 10.75
N ARG A 31 -7.90 -4.41 11.01
CA ARG A 31 -9.29 -3.96 11.23
C ARG A 31 -9.47 -3.00 12.41
N ASP A 32 -8.59 -3.04 13.40
CA ASP A 32 -8.68 -2.14 14.57
C ASP A 32 -8.19 -0.73 14.24
N ASN A 33 -7.24 -0.61 13.31
CA ASN A 33 -6.69 0.68 12.88
C ASN A 33 -6.15 0.65 11.44
N PRO A 34 -7.04 0.64 10.43
CA PRO A 34 -6.67 0.57 9.01
C PRO A 34 -5.81 1.77 8.58
N GLU A 35 -6.08 2.94 9.15
CA GLU A 35 -5.33 4.17 8.87
C GLU A 35 -3.86 4.08 9.29
N ARG A 36 -3.58 3.46 10.45
CA ARG A 36 -2.21 3.28 10.94
C ARG A 36 -1.40 2.33 10.05
N VAL A 37 -2.03 1.26 9.54
CA VAL A 37 -1.40 0.36 8.55
C VAL A 37 -1.13 1.13 7.26
N ALA A 38 -2.12 1.85 6.72
CA ALA A 38 -1.95 2.64 5.52
C ALA A 38 -0.83 3.68 5.63
N MET A 39 -0.72 4.35 6.79
CA MET A 39 0.35 5.32 7.05
C MET A 39 1.74 4.67 7.03
N ARG A 40 1.89 3.44 7.55
CA ARG A 40 3.16 2.70 7.52
C ARG A 40 3.54 2.28 6.11
N VAL A 41 2.58 1.77 5.34
CA VAL A 41 2.80 1.42 3.93
C VAL A 41 3.14 2.67 3.12
N GLU A 42 2.46 3.80 3.33
CA GLU A 42 2.76 5.07 2.67
C GLU A 42 4.18 5.57 3.01
N MET A 43 4.61 5.45 4.27
CA MET A 43 5.98 5.80 4.68
C MET A 43 7.02 4.90 4.01
N ALA A 44 6.75 3.60 3.90
CA ALA A 44 7.62 2.67 3.20
C ALA A 44 7.71 3.00 1.70
N ILE A 45 6.57 3.34 1.07
CA ILE A 45 6.53 3.80 -0.33
C ILE A 45 7.40 5.04 -0.54
N LYS A 46 7.24 6.06 0.31
CA LYS A 46 8.02 7.31 0.22
C LYS A 46 9.52 7.10 0.46
N SER A 47 9.86 6.24 1.42
CA SER A 47 11.25 6.05 1.84
C SER A 47 12.01 5.10 0.92
N GLN A 48 11.43 3.98 0.54
CA GLN A 48 12.13 2.90 -0.18
C GLN A 48 11.67 2.71 -1.63
N ASN A 49 10.49 3.22 -2.02
CA ASN A 49 9.90 3.01 -3.34
C ASN A 49 9.86 1.52 -3.74
N PRO A 50 9.21 0.67 -2.93
CA PRO A 50 9.12 -0.77 -3.16
C PRO A 50 8.41 -1.05 -4.48
N ASP A 51 8.82 -2.13 -5.15
CA ASP A 51 8.15 -2.61 -6.35
C ASP A 51 6.85 -3.36 -6.02
N TRP A 52 6.24 -4.00 -7.02
CA TRP A 52 5.02 -4.78 -6.82
C TRP A 52 5.27 -5.95 -5.86
N GLY A 53 6.36 -6.70 -6.02
CA GLY A 53 6.65 -7.88 -5.20
C GLY A 53 6.92 -7.51 -3.75
N ASP A 54 7.74 -6.48 -3.53
CA ASP A 54 8.03 -5.91 -2.22
C ASP A 54 6.72 -5.52 -1.49
N LEU A 55 5.83 -4.78 -2.16
CA LEU A 55 4.54 -4.39 -1.57
C LEU A 55 3.66 -5.59 -1.24
N ASN A 56 3.65 -6.62 -2.09
CA ASN A 56 2.84 -7.82 -1.80
C ASN A 56 3.37 -8.55 -0.57
N VAL A 57 4.69 -8.71 -0.41
CA VAL A 57 5.30 -9.28 0.81
C VAL A 57 4.94 -8.45 2.04
N MET A 58 5.04 -7.13 1.94
CA MET A 58 4.67 -6.23 3.03
C MET A 58 3.20 -6.36 3.42
N LEU A 59 2.29 -6.42 2.45
CA LEU A 59 0.86 -6.54 2.71
C LEU A 59 0.49 -7.91 3.27
N ASP A 60 1.14 -8.98 2.80
CA ASP A 60 0.92 -10.34 3.30
C ASP A 60 1.47 -10.52 4.73
N GLU A 61 2.46 -9.73 5.12
CA GLU A 61 2.92 -9.69 6.51
C GLU A 61 2.01 -8.84 7.39
N LEU A 62 1.59 -7.66 6.93
CA LEU A 62 0.80 -6.73 7.74
C LEU A 62 -0.68 -7.14 7.89
N LEU A 63 -1.21 -7.88 6.92
CA LEU A 63 -2.62 -8.29 6.86
C LEU A 63 -2.75 -9.80 7.01
N ASP A 64 -3.80 -10.26 7.70
CA ASP A 64 -4.19 -11.66 7.55
C ASP A 64 -4.82 -11.92 6.17
N LYS A 65 -5.00 -13.20 5.81
CA LYS A 65 -5.55 -13.59 4.51
C LYS A 65 -6.94 -12.98 4.25
N THR A 66 -7.80 -12.89 5.25
CA THR A 66 -9.15 -12.35 5.12
C THR A 66 -9.12 -10.82 4.95
N GLU A 67 -8.25 -10.14 5.71
CA GLU A 67 -7.99 -8.70 5.57
C GLU A 67 -7.43 -8.38 4.18
N ARG A 68 -6.50 -9.21 3.68
CA ARG A 68 -5.92 -9.11 2.35
C ARG A 68 -6.97 -9.24 1.24
N GLU A 69 -7.81 -10.28 1.32
CA GLU A 69 -8.91 -10.49 0.37
C GLU A 69 -9.92 -9.34 0.39
N MET A 70 -10.22 -8.80 1.57
CA MET A 70 -11.13 -7.67 1.74
C MET A 70 -10.58 -6.40 1.07
N VAL A 71 -9.30 -6.07 1.28
CA VAL A 71 -8.63 -4.93 0.63
C VAL A 71 -8.62 -5.10 -0.89
N ASN A 72 -8.28 -6.29 -1.40
CA ASN A 72 -8.28 -6.56 -2.84
C ASN A 72 -9.69 -6.41 -3.46
N LYS A 73 -10.73 -6.91 -2.80
CA LYS A 73 -12.12 -6.77 -3.28
C LYS A 73 -12.58 -5.31 -3.30
N ALA A 74 -12.24 -4.54 -2.26
CA ALA A 74 -12.53 -3.11 -2.22
C ALA A 74 -11.86 -2.37 -3.37
N ALA A 75 -10.57 -2.64 -3.60
CA ALA A 75 -9.79 -2.08 -4.71
C ALA A 75 -10.43 -2.35 -6.06
N ILE A 76 -10.73 -3.62 -6.34
CA ILE A 76 -11.31 -4.06 -7.60
C ILE A 76 -12.66 -3.35 -7.84
N SER A 77 -13.54 -3.37 -6.84
CA SER A 77 -14.87 -2.76 -6.95
C SER A 77 -14.81 -1.23 -7.15
N ALA A 78 -13.90 -0.55 -6.45
CA ALA A 78 -13.68 0.88 -6.61
C ALA A 78 -13.15 1.21 -8.01
N ILE A 79 -12.19 0.43 -8.53
CA ILE A 79 -11.63 0.61 -9.87
C ILE A 79 -12.68 0.33 -10.96
N GLU A 80 -13.44 -0.76 -10.84
CA GLU A 80 -14.53 -1.10 -11.77
C GLU A 80 -15.57 0.03 -11.84
N THR A 81 -15.95 0.59 -10.69
CA THR A 81 -16.88 1.72 -10.62
C THR A 81 -16.32 2.93 -11.36
N GLN A 82 -15.05 3.27 -11.13
CA GLN A 82 -14.41 4.42 -11.77
C GLN A 82 -14.21 4.24 -13.29
N ILE A 83 -14.01 3.00 -13.75
CA ILE A 83 -13.98 2.67 -15.19
C ILE A 83 -15.39 2.84 -15.77
N ALA A 84 -16.42 2.31 -15.11
CA ALA A 84 -17.81 2.41 -15.57
C ALA A 84 -18.32 3.85 -15.66
N THR A 85 -17.84 4.74 -14.78
CA THR A 85 -18.17 6.19 -14.83
C THR A 85 -17.27 7.00 -15.76
N GLY A 86 -16.30 6.37 -16.43
CA GLY A 86 -15.37 7.03 -17.36
C GLY A 86 -14.25 7.85 -16.69
N ASN A 87 -14.10 7.76 -15.36
CA ASN A 87 -13.05 8.47 -14.62
C ASN A 87 -11.68 7.81 -14.74
N LEU A 88 -11.65 6.49 -15.00
CA LEU A 88 -10.43 5.73 -15.28
C LEU A 88 -10.54 5.04 -16.63
N GLN A 89 -9.39 4.86 -17.27
CA GLN A 89 -9.24 4.09 -18.50
C GLN A 89 -8.35 2.86 -18.26
N GLY A 90 -8.59 1.81 -19.04
CA GLY A 90 -7.89 0.53 -18.94
C GLY A 90 -8.72 -0.53 -18.22
N SER A 91 -8.11 -1.67 -17.93
CA SER A 91 -8.73 -2.74 -17.15
C SER A 91 -8.33 -2.67 -15.68
N VAL A 92 -9.09 -3.35 -14.82
CA VAL A 92 -8.71 -3.55 -13.40
C VAL A 92 -7.30 -4.14 -13.28
N ASN A 93 -6.96 -5.12 -14.12
CA ASN A 93 -5.67 -5.79 -14.06
C ASN A 93 -4.50 -4.87 -14.47
N ASP A 94 -4.74 -3.86 -15.32
CA ASP A 94 -3.72 -2.87 -15.68
C ASP A 94 -3.43 -1.89 -14.53
N ILE A 95 -4.41 -1.67 -13.66
CA ILE A 95 -4.38 -0.67 -12.58
C ILE A 95 -3.99 -1.31 -11.24
N TYR A 96 -4.55 -2.48 -10.94
CA TYR A 96 -4.39 -3.24 -9.70
C TYR A 96 -4.22 -4.74 -9.99
N PRO A 97 -3.06 -5.15 -10.54
CA PRO A 97 -2.79 -6.55 -10.80
C PRO A 97 -2.64 -7.34 -9.50
N LEU A 98 -3.33 -8.48 -9.42
CA LEU A 98 -3.21 -9.45 -8.32
C LEU A 98 -2.06 -10.46 -8.53
N ALA A 99 -1.60 -10.62 -9.77
CA ALA A 99 -0.45 -11.43 -10.13
C ALA A 99 0.70 -10.53 -10.57
N ASN A 100 1.95 -11.03 -10.49
CA ASN A 100 3.13 -10.22 -10.80
C ASN A 100 3.05 -9.67 -12.24
N PRO A 101 2.99 -8.34 -12.42
CA PRO A 101 2.88 -7.73 -13.75
C PRO A 101 4.24 -7.64 -14.48
N ASN A 102 5.35 -8.02 -13.83
CA ASN A 102 6.72 -7.90 -14.35
C ASN A 102 7.08 -6.47 -14.81
N TRP A 103 6.68 -5.45 -14.03
CA TRP A 103 7.06 -4.07 -14.30
C TRP A 103 8.57 -3.86 -14.15
N ASP A 104 9.21 -3.40 -15.22
CA ASP A 104 10.61 -3.03 -15.32
C ASP A 104 10.83 -1.60 -14.79
N PRO A 105 11.66 -1.43 -13.75
CA PRO A 105 12.00 -0.12 -13.19
C PRO A 105 12.81 0.76 -14.16
N LYS A 106 13.20 0.27 -15.34
CA LYS A 106 13.90 1.05 -16.38
C LYS A 106 12.93 1.64 -17.41
N VAL A 107 11.67 1.22 -17.42
CA VAL A 107 10.67 1.68 -18.39
C VAL A 107 9.77 2.75 -17.74
N PRO A 108 9.81 4.01 -18.20
CA PRO A 108 9.05 5.10 -17.60
C PRO A 108 7.55 4.82 -17.45
N GLU A 109 6.91 4.25 -18.49
CA GLU A 109 5.49 3.88 -18.45
C GLU A 109 5.18 2.85 -17.35
N GLN A 110 6.09 1.90 -17.12
CA GLN A 110 5.90 0.85 -16.11
C GLN A 110 6.16 1.39 -14.69
N ILE A 111 7.06 2.37 -14.54
CA ILE A 111 7.18 3.15 -13.31
C ILE A 111 5.87 3.90 -13.00
N GLU A 112 5.20 4.46 -14.00
CA GLU A 112 3.90 5.12 -13.79
C GLU A 112 2.81 4.14 -13.36
N LYS A 113 2.80 2.92 -13.92
CA LYS A 113 1.92 1.83 -13.47
C LYS A 113 2.20 1.45 -12.01
N LEU A 114 3.48 1.31 -11.63
CA LEU A 114 3.87 1.05 -10.24
C LEU A 114 3.41 2.16 -9.29
N LYS A 115 3.62 3.43 -9.64
CA LYS A 115 3.16 4.58 -8.84
C LYS A 115 1.63 4.60 -8.69
N ARG A 116 0.91 4.23 -9.74
CA ARG A 116 -0.56 4.11 -9.71
C ARG A 116 -0.99 2.98 -8.76
N TYR A 117 -0.36 1.82 -8.87
CA TYR A 117 -0.60 0.68 -7.98
C TYR A 117 -0.35 1.02 -6.50
N GLN A 118 0.80 1.63 -6.19
CA GLN A 118 1.16 2.12 -4.86
C GLN A 118 0.07 3.04 -4.26
N LYS A 119 -0.48 3.95 -5.07
CA LYS A 119 -1.57 4.84 -4.64
C LYS A 119 -2.86 4.08 -4.33
N TRP A 120 -3.24 3.13 -5.18
CA TRP A 120 -4.42 2.28 -4.95
C TRP A 120 -4.28 1.46 -3.67
N VAL A 121 -3.12 0.84 -3.44
CA VAL A 121 -2.86 0.12 -2.18
C VAL A 121 -3.12 1.00 -0.96
N ILE A 122 -2.63 2.24 -0.94
CA ILE A 122 -2.82 3.17 0.19
C ILE A 122 -4.30 3.55 0.36
N VAL A 123 -4.99 3.88 -0.73
CA VAL A 123 -6.40 4.29 -0.69
C VAL A 123 -7.26 3.15 -0.14
N GLU A 124 -7.02 1.94 -0.62
CA GLU A 124 -7.85 0.78 -0.27
C GLU A 124 -7.56 0.26 1.13
N LEU A 125 -6.32 0.38 1.62
CA LEU A 125 -6.03 0.19 3.04
C LEU A 125 -6.78 1.18 3.94
N LYS A 126 -7.14 2.39 3.46
CA LYS A 126 -7.91 3.36 4.26
C LYS A 126 -9.41 3.13 4.17
N CYS A 127 -9.89 2.61 3.04
CA CYS A 127 -11.32 2.55 2.72
C CYS A 127 -11.95 1.15 2.88
N ALA A 128 -11.16 0.07 2.84
CA ALA A 128 -11.68 -1.29 2.83
C ALA A 128 -12.35 -1.72 4.14
N VAL A 129 -12.05 -1.05 5.26
CA VAL A 129 -12.78 -1.23 6.51
C VAL A 129 -13.82 -0.10 6.62
N PRO A 130 -15.13 -0.42 6.56
CA PRO A 130 -16.17 0.59 6.71
C PRO A 130 -16.02 1.31 8.05
N LYS A 131 -16.01 2.65 8.04
CA LYS A 131 -15.98 3.48 9.26
C LYS A 131 -17.12 3.15 10.25
N ALA A 132 -18.16 2.45 9.78
CA ALA A 132 -19.22 1.91 10.60
C ALA A 132 -18.79 0.86 11.65
N LEU A 133 -17.57 0.32 11.61
CA LEU A 133 -17.05 -0.48 12.74
C LEU A 133 -16.59 0.38 13.93
N ASN A 134 -16.47 1.70 13.75
CA ASN A 134 -15.94 2.62 14.75
C ASN A 134 -17.02 3.44 15.48
N TRP A 135 -18.30 3.01 15.41
CA TRP A 135 -19.38 3.66 16.18
C TRP A 135 -19.20 3.50 17.70
N ALA A 136 -18.59 2.39 18.15
CA ALA A 136 -18.36 2.15 19.58
C ALA A 136 -17.47 3.24 20.23
N ARG A 137 -16.43 3.73 19.53
CA ARG A 137 -15.58 4.83 20.04
C ARG A 137 -16.23 6.21 19.94
N LEU A 138 -17.23 6.39 19.09
CA LEU A 138 -17.92 7.68 18.95
C LEU A 138 -18.90 7.94 20.12
N TYR A 139 -19.42 6.88 20.73
CA TYR A 139 -20.30 6.97 21.91
C TYR A 139 -19.56 7.00 23.26
N GLU A 140 -18.26 6.66 23.31
CA GLU A 140 -17.45 6.79 24.54
C GLU A 140 -17.00 8.24 24.84
N ILE A 141 -17.23 9.20 23.92
CA ILE A 141 -16.91 10.63 24.14
C ILE A 141 -18.12 11.41 24.73
N LYS A 142 -19.16 10.70 25.21
CA LYS A 142 -20.24 11.32 26.01
C LYS A 142 -20.61 10.48 27.23
N GLN A 143 -19.76 10.54 28.25
CA GLN A 143 -20.12 10.35 29.66
C GLN A 143 -19.60 11.54 30.45
#